data_AF-A0A2B7GTC1-F1
#
_entry.id   AF-A0A2B7GTC1-F1
#
_cell.length_a   1.000
_cell.length_b   1.000
_cell.length_c   1.000
_cell.angle_alpha   90.00
_cell.angle_beta   90.00
_cell.angle_gamma   90.00
#
_symmetry.space_group_name_H-M   'P 1'
#
loop_
_entity.id
_entity.type
_entity.pdbx_description
1 polymer ?
#
loop_
_entity_poly.entity_id
_entity_poly.type
_entity_poly.pdbx_seq_one_letter_code
_entity_poly.pdbx_strand_id
1 'polypeptide(L)' 'MSSAEIRRYAESNTELLSRLLAYGDSESRAYALTVLANSGNVETIDQVQAELDRIKRDLE' A
#
# COMPACT_ATOMS: atom_id res chain seq x y z
N MET A 1 -3.85 -2.99 16.79
CA MET A 1 -4.37 -3.88 15.71
C MET A 1 -3.57 -5.16 15.74
N SER A 2 -4.24 -6.29 15.71
CA SER A 2 -3.64 -7.60 15.44
C SER A 2 -3.12 -7.67 13.99
N SER A 3 -2.18 -8.57 13.72
CA SER A 3 -1.68 -8.79 12.36
C SER A 3 -2.78 -9.18 11.37
N ALA A 4 -3.84 -9.86 11.83
CA ALA A 4 -5.00 -10.21 11.02
C ALA A 4 -5.83 -8.97 10.61
N GLU A 5 -5.98 -8.00 11.51
CA GLU A 5 -6.64 -6.73 11.21
C GLU A 5 -5.81 -5.86 10.27
N ILE A 6 -4.48 -5.82 10.44
CA ILE A 6 -3.57 -5.07 9.56
C ILE A 6 -3.60 -5.68 8.15
N ARG A 7 -3.58 -7.01 8.05
CA ARG A 7 -3.72 -7.72 6.78
C ARG A 7 -5.02 -7.35 6.07
N ARG A 8 -6.15 -7.50 6.76
CA ARG A 8 -7.47 -7.17 6.19
C ARG A 8 -7.56 -5.71 5.76
N TYR A 9 -6.98 -4.81 6.57
CA TYR A 9 -6.91 -3.40 6.23
C TYR A 9 -6.09 -3.18 4.95
N ALA A 10 -4.91 -3.78 4.84
CA ALA A 10 -4.06 -3.64 3.67
C ALA A 10 -4.75 -4.16 2.39
N GLU A 11 -5.38 -5.34 2.46
CA GLU A 11 -6.14 -5.95 1.36
C GLU A 11 -7.34 -5.09 0.93
N SER A 12 -8.02 -4.44 1.87
CA SER A 12 -9.21 -3.63 1.58
C SER A 12 -8.87 -2.21 1.12
N ASN A 13 -7.61 -1.79 1.24
CA ASN A 13 -7.18 -0.40 1.00
C ASN A 13 -6.01 -0.31 0.02
N THR A 14 -5.85 -1.29 -0.88
CA THR A 14 -4.79 -1.34 -1.90
C THR A 14 -4.65 -0.02 -2.67
N GLU A 15 -5.76 0.56 -3.13
CA GLU A 15 -5.74 1.83 -3.88
C GLU A 15 -5.23 3.00 -3.02
N LEU A 16 -5.73 3.13 -1.79
CA LEU A 16 -5.30 4.17 -0.86
C LEU A 16 -3.79 4.06 -0.59
N LEU A 17 -3.32 2.86 -0.25
CA LEU A 17 -1.90 2.61 0.03
C LEU A 17 -1.03 2.95 -1.19
N SER A 18 -1.47 2.60 -2.39
CA SER A 18 -0.77 2.91 -3.65
C SER A 18 -0.68 4.42 -3.88
N ARG A 19 -1.76 5.16 -3.63
CA ARG A 19 -1.79 6.63 -3.74
C ARG A 19 -0.93 7.31 -2.69
N LEU A 20 -0.92 6.82 -1.45
CA LEU A 20 -0.03 7.34 -0.39
C LEU A 20 1.45 7.12 -0.76
N LEU A 21 1.78 5.99 -1.40
CA LEU A 21 3.12 5.74 -1.91
C LEU A 21 3.49 6.66 -3.09
N ALA A 22 2.55 6.88 -4.02
CA ALA A 22 2.79 7.69 -5.22
C ALA A 22 2.88 9.20 -4.92
N TYR A 23 1.97 9.72 -4.09
CA TYR A 23 1.72 11.16 -3.95
C TYR A 23 1.91 11.67 -2.52
N GLY A 24 1.94 10.80 -1.53
CA GLY A 24 2.05 11.18 -0.13
C GLY A 24 3.39 11.83 0.19
N ASP A 25 3.39 12.65 1.24
CA ASP A 25 4.62 13.13 1.86
C ASP A 25 5.39 11.99 2.56
N SER A 26 6.52 12.33 3.18
CA SER A 26 7.36 11.32 3.85
C SER A 26 6.63 10.55 4.95
N GLU A 27 5.74 11.20 5.69
CA GLU A 27 4.97 10.57 6.76
C GLU A 27 3.92 9.60 6.19
N SER A 28 3.17 10.04 5.18
CA SER A 28 2.18 9.24 4.46
C SER A 28 2.79 7.98 3.84
N ARG A 29 3.96 8.12 3.22
CA ARG A 29 4.71 6.99 2.65
C ARG A 29 5.20 6.04 3.73
N ALA A 30 5.74 6.56 4.83
CA ALA A 30 6.20 5.74 5.95
C ALA A 30 5.04 4.93 6.58
N TYR A 31 3.86 5.55 6.69
CA TYR A 31 2.65 4.86 7.14
C TYR A 31 2.27 3.71 6.20
N ALA A 32 2.18 3.98 4.89
CA ALA A 32 1.83 2.94 3.91
C ALA A 32 2.81 1.77 3.93
N LEU A 33 4.12 2.06 3.99
CA LEU A 33 5.17 1.04 4.12
C LEU A 33 5.05 0.24 5.41
N THR A 34 4.73 0.89 6.54
CA THR A 34 4.54 0.23 7.83
C THR A 34 3.35 -0.72 7.78
N VAL A 35 2.22 -0.30 7.19
CA VAL A 35 1.03 -1.16 7.02
C VAL A 35 1.38 -2.40 6.18
N LEU A 36 2.10 -2.21 5.06
CA LEU A 36 2.49 -3.32 4.18
C LEU A 36 3.48 -4.28 4.86
N ALA A 37 4.47 -3.76 5.57
CA ALA A 37 5.43 -4.59 6.30
C ALA A 37 4.74 -5.44 7.40
N ASN A 38 3.73 -4.88 8.06
CA ASN A 38 3.01 -5.55 9.14
C ASN A 38 1.82 -6.41 8.67
N SER A 39 1.43 -6.35 7.39
CA SER A 39 0.36 -7.19 6.83
C SER A 39 0.80 -8.66 6.70
N GLY A 40 2.11 -8.88 6.54
CA GLY A 40 2.70 -10.21 6.35
C GLY A 40 2.11 -10.98 5.18
N ASN A 41 1.56 -10.29 4.18
CA ASN A 41 0.94 -10.88 3.00
C ASN A 41 1.64 -10.38 1.72
N VAL A 42 2.36 -11.28 1.05
CA VAL A 42 3.08 -10.99 -0.19
C VAL A 42 2.12 -10.64 -1.33
N GLU A 43 0.96 -11.30 -1.41
CA GLU A 43 -0.03 -11.01 -2.47
C GLU A 43 -0.53 -9.57 -2.38
N THR A 44 -0.71 -9.04 -1.16
CA THR A 44 -1.10 -7.64 -0.96
C THR A 44 -0.01 -6.67 -1.40
N ILE A 45 1.25 -7.01 -1.17
CA ILE A 45 2.39 -6.21 -1.63
C ILE A 45 2.41 -6.16 -3.17
N ASP A 46 2.22 -7.31 -3.82
CA ASP A 46 2.19 -7.40 -5.28
C ASP A 46 1.02 -6.60 -5.88
N GLN A 47 -0.15 -6.65 -5.26
CA GLN A 47 -1.31 -5.85 -5.67
C GLN A 47 -1.04 -4.34 -5.57
N VAL A 48 -0.47 -3.88 -4.45
CA VAL A 48 -0.09 -2.47 -4.27
C VAL A 48 0.98 -2.04 -5.27
N GLN A 49 1.97 -2.89 -5.54
CA GLN A 49 2.98 -2.61 -6.56
C GLN A 49 2.36 -2.48 -7.96
N ALA A 50 1.44 -3.36 -8.33
CA ALA A 50 0.76 -3.31 -9.61
C ALA A 50 -0.09 -2.04 -9.80
N GLU A 51 -0.80 -1.60 -8.76
CA GLU A 51 -1.53 -0.32 -8.78
C GLU A 51 -0.57 0.88 -8.83
N LEU A 52 0.53 0.85 -8.06
CA LEU A 52 1.54 1.90 -8.11
C LEU A 52 2.15 2.05 -9.51
N ASP A 53 2.38 0.95 -10.21
CA ASP A 53 2.88 0.97 -11.58
C ASP A 53 1.83 1.48 -12.59
N ARG A 54 0.54 1.25 -12.34
CA ARG A 54 -0.54 1.88 -13.13
C ARG A 54 -0.54 3.39 -12.94
N ILE A 55 -0.52 3.85 -11.69
CA ILE A 55 -0.50 5.27 -11.35
C ILE A 55 0.69 5.98 -12.01
N LYS A 56 1.87 5.36 -12.01
CA LYS A 56 3.06 5.93 -12.66
C LYS A 56 2.89 6.08 -14.17
N ARG A 57 2.28 5.09 -14.85
CA ARG A 57 1.99 5.17 -16.29
C ARG A 57 0.98 6.26 -16.62
N ASP A 58 0.03 6.53 -15.74
CA ASP A 58 -0.97 7.61 -15.94
C ASP A 58 -0.35 9.01 -15.78
N LEU A 59 0.86 9.12 -15.23
CA LEU A 59 1.60 10.38 -15.06
C LEU A 59 2.57 10.68 -16.22
N GLU A 60 2.83 9.70 -17.09
CA GLU A 60 3.67 9.82 -18.30
C GLU A 60 2.85 10.32 -19.51
#